data_AF-A0A5J5INZ4-F1
#
_entry.id   AF-A0A5J5INZ4-F1
#
_cell.length_a   1.000
_cell.length_b   1.000
_cell.length_c   1.000
_cell.angle_alpha   90.00
_cell.angle_beta   90.00
_cell.angle_gamma   90.00
#
_symmetry.space_group_name_H-M   'P 1'
#
loop_
_entity.id
_entity.type
_entity.pdbx_description
1 polymer ?
#
loop_
_entity_poly.entity_id
_entity_poly.type
_entity_poly.pdbx_seq_one_letter_code
_entity_poly.pdbx_strand_id
1 'polypeptide(L)'
;MCPEGKTLTYYSEIVHKANKQKSKVYRGTQCSKCPSKLLCTKGNARQIHVENRTHLRTQIRKLLDSPEGKKIYRLRQQIIEPIFGNIKHNLKYTMLHLRTLEKVNAEWQLICLTHNIKKIWKVKYPFNMK
;
A
#
# COMPACT_ATOMS: atom_id res chain seq x y z
N MET A 1 12.91 4.55 -16.79
CA MET A 1 13.83 4.33 -17.94
C MET A 1 14.76 5.55 -18.09
N CYS A 2 15.86 5.44 -18.84
CA CYS A 2 16.71 6.58 -19.18
C CYS A 2 15.93 7.53 -20.13
N PRO A 3 15.94 8.85 -19.94
CA PRO A 3 15.27 9.78 -20.84
C PRO A 3 15.81 9.71 -22.28
N GLU A 4 17.11 9.43 -22.43
CA GLU A 4 17.81 9.32 -23.71
C GLU A 4 17.65 7.94 -24.39
N GLY A 5 16.76 7.08 -23.88
CA GLY A 5 16.54 5.72 -24.43
C GLY A 5 17.67 4.71 -24.18
N LYS A 6 18.78 5.11 -23.54
CA LYS A 6 19.93 4.20 -23.29
C LYS A 6 19.62 3.13 -22.24
N THR A 7 20.13 1.91 -22.49
CA THR A 7 19.95 0.74 -21.61
C THR A 7 20.77 0.87 -20.32
N LEU A 8 20.17 0.49 -19.19
CA LEU A 8 20.86 0.41 -17.90
C LEU A 8 21.38 -1.02 -17.71
N THR A 9 22.66 -1.16 -17.31
CA THR A 9 23.29 -2.47 -17.09
C THR A 9 23.18 -2.87 -15.63
N TYR A 10 23.16 -4.18 -15.36
CA TYR A 10 23.23 -4.69 -14.00
C TYR A 10 24.54 -4.24 -13.35
N TYR A 11 24.47 -3.74 -12.11
CA TYR A 11 25.62 -3.23 -11.36
C TYR A 11 25.88 -4.04 -10.09
N SER A 12 24.86 -4.25 -9.26
CA SER A 12 24.99 -4.99 -8.00
C SER A 12 23.64 -5.42 -7.43
N GLU A 13 23.67 -6.24 -6.38
CA GLU A 13 22.52 -6.52 -5.53
C GLU A 13 22.74 -5.90 -4.16
N ILE A 14 21.73 -5.21 -3.64
CA ILE A 14 21.74 -4.62 -2.30
C ILE A 14 20.77 -5.35 -1.38
N VAL A 15 21.14 -5.46 -0.11
CA VAL A 15 20.28 -5.99 0.96
C VAL A 15 19.87 -4.84 1.88
N HIS A 16 18.57 -4.59 2.00
CA HIS A 16 18.01 -3.56 2.86
C HIS A 16 18.06 -4.03 4.33
N LYS A 17 18.70 -3.25 5.21
CA LYS A 17 18.89 -3.64 6.62
C LYS A 17 17.57 -3.82 7.39
N ALA A 18 16.57 -3.01 7.10
CA ALA A 18 15.31 -2.96 7.86
C ALA A 18 14.44 -4.23 7.68
N ASN A 19 14.40 -4.79 6.48
CA ASN A 19 13.47 -5.87 6.12
C ASN A 19 14.17 -7.07 5.47
N LYS A 20 15.52 -7.06 5.43
CA LYS A 20 16.37 -8.07 4.77
C LYS A 20 16.00 -8.32 3.30
N GLN A 21 15.30 -7.38 2.65
CA GLN A 21 14.89 -7.53 1.26
C GLN A 21 16.04 -7.26 0.31
N LYS A 22 16.05 -7.98 -0.81
CA LYS A 22 17.05 -7.86 -1.86
C LYS A 22 16.54 -7.00 -3.02
N SER A 23 17.36 -6.08 -3.49
CA SER A 23 17.07 -5.27 -4.69
C SER A 23 18.25 -5.29 -5.66
N LYS A 24 17.95 -5.50 -6.94
CA LYS A 24 18.93 -5.40 -8.02
C LYS A 24 19.11 -3.95 -8.41
N VAL A 25 20.35 -3.50 -8.51
CA VAL A 25 20.72 -2.14 -8.91
C VAL A 25 21.18 -2.16 -10.36
N TYR A 26 20.53 -1.35 -11.19
CA TYR A 26 20.91 -1.12 -12.58
C TYR A 26 21.45 0.29 -12.72
N ARG A 27 22.56 0.45 -13.45
CA ARG A 27 23.29 1.71 -13.59
C ARG A 27 23.45 2.10 -15.05
N GLY A 28 23.36 3.40 -15.35
CA GLY A 28 23.65 3.93 -16.68
C GLY A 28 25.15 3.97 -16.96
N THR A 29 25.55 3.54 -18.15
CA THR A 29 26.97 3.48 -18.56
C THR A 29 27.43 4.78 -19.21
N GLN A 30 26.56 5.47 -19.95
CA GLN A 30 26.91 6.67 -20.75
C GLN A 30 26.40 7.99 -20.13
N CYS A 31 26.30 8.06 -18.80
CA CYS A 31 25.77 9.25 -18.12
C CYS A 31 26.77 10.41 -18.03
N SER A 32 28.07 10.17 -18.20
CA SER A 32 29.10 11.20 -17.99
C SER A 32 29.03 12.37 -18.98
N LYS A 33 28.73 12.09 -20.26
CA LYS A 33 28.61 13.09 -21.35
C LYS A 33 27.16 13.29 -21.81
N CYS A 34 26.20 12.99 -20.95
CA CYS A 34 24.79 13.02 -21.32
C CYS A 34 24.23 14.46 -21.20
N PRO A 35 23.60 15.03 -22.25
CA PRO A 35 23.07 16.39 -22.19
C PRO A 35 21.93 16.52 -21.17
N SER A 36 21.14 15.47 -21.00
CA SER A 36 20.05 15.41 -20.03
C SER A 36 20.49 15.00 -18.62
N LYS A 37 21.81 14.88 -18.33
CA LYS A 37 22.31 14.41 -17.02
C LYS A 37 21.78 15.25 -15.85
N LEU A 38 21.84 16.57 -15.97
CA LEU A 38 21.42 17.51 -14.93
C LEU A 38 19.94 17.36 -14.55
N LEU A 39 19.07 17.07 -15.54
CA LEU A 39 17.64 16.82 -15.32
C LEU A 39 17.34 15.37 -14.91
N CYS A 40 18.26 14.44 -15.20
CA CYS A 40 18.05 13.00 -15.03
C CYS A 40 18.51 12.47 -13.67
N THR A 41 19.69 12.89 -13.18
CA THR A 41 20.27 12.40 -11.92
C THR A 41 21.32 13.34 -11.35
N LYS A 42 21.32 13.51 -10.02
CA LYS A 42 22.34 14.28 -9.29
C LYS A 42 23.66 13.50 -9.09
N GLY A 43 23.65 12.18 -9.29
CA GLY A 43 24.81 11.32 -9.08
C GLY A 43 25.70 11.19 -10.33
N ASN A 44 26.77 10.41 -10.20
CA ASN A 44 27.69 10.12 -11.32
C ASN A 44 26.97 9.44 -12.49
N ALA A 45 26.01 8.56 -12.20
CA ALA A 45 25.15 7.92 -13.18
C ALA A 45 23.77 7.64 -12.59
N ARG A 46 22.75 7.55 -13.46
CA ARG A 46 21.40 7.16 -13.04
C ARG A 46 21.43 5.73 -12.53
N GLN A 47 20.82 5.50 -11.37
CA GLN A 47 20.62 4.17 -10.80
C GLN A 47 19.13 3.90 -10.64
N ILE A 48 18.72 2.67 -10.90
CA ILE A 48 17.37 2.17 -10.66
C ILE A 48 17.48 0.94 -9.79
N HIS A 49 16.71 0.94 -8.70
CA HIS A 49 16.62 -0.16 -7.75
C HIS A 49 15.35 -0.93 -8.08
N VAL A 50 15.51 -2.19 -8.44
CA VAL A 50 14.39 -3.10 -8.75
C VAL A 50 14.30 -4.11 -7.62
N GLU A 51 13.18 -4.10 -6.90
CA GLU A 51 12.90 -5.07 -5.85
C GLU A 51 12.78 -6.48 -6.45
N ASN A 52 13.35 -7.51 -5.82
CA ASN A 52 13.27 -8.88 -6.35
C ASN A 52 11.83 -9.41 -6.49
N ARG A 53 10.88 -8.89 -5.69
CA ARG A 53 9.46 -9.27 -5.72
C ARG A 53 8.64 -8.49 -6.76
N THR A 54 9.29 -7.73 -7.65
CA THR A 54 8.59 -6.96 -8.69
C THR A 54 7.67 -7.85 -9.53
N HIS A 55 8.05 -9.10 -9.80
CA HIS A 55 7.21 -10.06 -10.52
C HIS A 55 5.87 -10.33 -9.79
N LEU A 56 5.88 -10.51 -8.47
CA LEU A 56 4.67 -10.69 -7.66
C LEU A 56 3.78 -9.44 -7.71
N ARG A 57 4.38 -8.25 -7.64
CA ARG A 57 3.63 -6.98 -7.75
C ARG A 57 2.95 -6.87 -9.12
N THR A 58 3.65 -7.27 -10.18
CA THR A 58 3.08 -7.28 -11.54
C THR A 58 1.97 -8.30 -11.68
N GLN A 59 2.10 -9.50 -11.10
CA GLN A 59 1.03 -10.51 -11.08
C GLN A 59 -0.21 -10.00 -10.35
N ILE A 60 -0.04 -9.42 -9.15
CA ILE A 60 -1.16 -8.85 -8.38
C ILE A 60 -1.82 -7.70 -9.15
N ARG A 61 -1.04 -6.82 -9.80
CA ARG A 61 -1.60 -5.76 -10.65
C ARG A 61 -2.46 -6.32 -11.78
N LYS A 62 -1.95 -7.31 -12.51
CA LYS A 62 -2.72 -7.97 -13.58
C LYS A 62 -4.03 -8.57 -13.06
N LEU A 63 -4.00 -9.20 -11.88
CA LEU A 63 -5.20 -9.73 -11.23
C LEU A 63 -6.17 -8.60 -10.86
N LEU A 64 -5.69 -7.50 -10.29
CA LEU A 64 -6.53 -6.36 -9.91
C LEU A 64 -7.07 -5.59 -11.12
N ASP A 65 -6.36 -5.61 -12.25
CA ASP A 65 -6.75 -4.91 -13.47
C ASP A 65 -7.79 -5.69 -14.30
N SER A 66 -7.92 -7.00 -14.07
CA SER A 66 -8.92 -7.83 -14.77
C SER A 66 -10.35 -7.40 -14.42
N PRO A 67 -11.33 -7.61 -15.32
CA PRO A 67 -12.73 -7.29 -15.05
C PRO A 67 -13.26 -7.99 -13.78
N GLU A 68 -12.91 -9.25 -13.58
CA GLU A 68 -13.30 -10.06 -12.42
C GLU A 68 -12.63 -9.53 -11.14
N GLY A 69 -11.33 -9.23 -11.21
CA GLY A 69 -10.57 -8.67 -10.09
C GLY A 69 -11.12 -7.32 -9.65
N LYS A 70 -11.45 -6.43 -10.61
CA LYS A 70 -12.11 -5.15 -10.34
C LYS A 70 -13.48 -5.35 -9.68
N LYS A 71 -14.28 -6.31 -10.14
CA LYS A 71 -15.59 -6.62 -9.54
C LYS A 71 -15.44 -7.07 -8.08
N ILE A 72 -14.54 -8.02 -7.81
CA ILE A 72 -14.27 -8.52 -6.44
C ILE A 72 -13.71 -7.39 -5.56
N TYR A 73 -12.79 -6.59 -6.08
CA TYR A 73 -12.17 -5.50 -5.35
C TYR A 73 -13.18 -4.40 -4.98
N ARG A 74 -14.13 -4.10 -5.87
CA ARG A 74 -15.24 -3.17 -5.60
C ARG A 74 -16.14 -3.67 -4.46
N LEU A 75 -16.40 -4.98 -4.36
CA LEU A 75 -17.16 -5.55 -3.23
C LEU A 75 -16.43 -5.35 -1.89
N ARG A 76 -15.10 -5.47 -1.87
CA ARG A 76 -14.32 -5.20 -0.65
C ARG A 76 -14.49 -3.77 -0.14
N GLN A 77 -14.53 -2.78 -1.04
CA GLN A 77 -14.77 -1.38 -0.68
C GLN A 77 -16.11 -1.24 0.06
N GLN A 78 -17.17 -1.87 -0.45
CA GLN A 78 -18.49 -1.82 0.19
C GLN A 78 -18.52 -2.46 1.58
N ILE A 79 -17.70 -3.48 1.84
CA ILE A 79 -17.67 -4.16 3.14
C ILE A 79 -16.93 -3.30 4.17
N ILE A 80 -15.79 -2.73 3.79
CA ILE A 80 -14.84 -2.17 4.76
C ILE A 80 -14.97 -0.65 4.94
N GLU A 81 -15.26 0.10 3.87
CA GLU A 81 -15.35 1.55 3.90
C GLU A 81 -16.47 2.06 4.83
N PRO A 82 -17.67 1.45 4.87
CA PRO A 82 -18.70 1.90 5.82
C PRO A 82 -18.31 1.68 7.28
N ILE A 83 -17.52 0.64 7.56
CA ILE A 83 -17.06 0.33 8.92
C ILE A 83 -16.08 1.40 9.37
N PHE A 84 -15.04 1.66 8.57
CA PHE A 84 -14.06 2.70 8.87
C PHE A 84 -14.66 4.10 8.85
N GLY A 85 -15.55 4.39 7.92
CA GLY A 85 -16.27 5.66 7.84
C GLY A 85 -17.09 5.91 9.11
N ASN A 86 -17.83 4.91 9.59
CA ASN A 86 -18.58 5.03 10.84
C ASN A 86 -17.66 5.23 12.05
N ILE A 87 -16.58 4.45 12.18
CA ILE A 87 -15.65 4.57 13.30
C ILE A 87 -14.97 5.94 13.31
N LYS A 88 -14.45 6.40 12.16
CA LYS A 88 -13.66 7.62 12.07
C LYS A 88 -14.51 8.89 12.05
N HIS A 89 -15.59 8.93 11.28
CA HIS A 89 -16.38 10.15 11.08
C HIS A 89 -17.56 10.25 12.04
N ASN A 90 -18.36 9.19 12.18
CA ASN A 90 -19.56 9.25 13.03
C ASN A 90 -19.21 9.10 14.52
N LEU A 91 -18.31 8.16 14.86
CA LEU A 91 -17.87 7.94 16.23
C LEU A 91 -16.67 8.81 16.63
N LYS A 92 -16.10 9.58 15.69
CA LYS A 92 -14.93 10.45 15.88
C LYS A 92 -13.70 9.72 16.46
N TYR A 93 -13.64 8.41 16.27
CA TYR A 93 -12.57 7.57 16.79
C TYR A 93 -11.46 7.43 15.74
N THR A 94 -10.55 8.42 15.72
CA THR A 94 -9.51 8.54 14.70
C THR A 94 -8.15 8.03 15.15
N MET A 95 -7.94 7.87 16.46
CA MET A 95 -6.68 7.44 17.07
C MET A 95 -6.93 6.45 18.21
N LEU A 96 -6.00 5.51 18.38
CA LEU A 96 -5.95 4.58 19.51
C LEU A 96 -5.23 5.25 20.67
N HIS A 97 -5.75 5.11 21.89
CA HIS A 97 -5.27 5.85 23.06
C HIS A 97 -4.29 5.01 23.88
N LEU A 98 -4.34 3.69 23.78
CA LEU A 98 -3.46 2.80 24.51
C LEU A 98 -2.09 2.67 23.85
N ARG A 99 -1.08 2.38 24.68
CA ARG A 99 0.30 2.11 24.25
C ARG A 99 0.62 0.64 24.46
N THR A 100 1.51 0.08 23.64
CA THR A 100 1.84 -1.35 23.50
C THR A 100 0.87 -2.14 22.63
N LEU A 101 1.40 -3.09 21.84
CA LEU A 101 0.63 -3.86 20.85
C LEU A 101 -0.54 -4.62 21.48
N GLU A 102 -0.32 -5.22 22.65
CA GLU A 102 -1.34 -5.97 23.38
C GLU A 102 -2.55 -5.09 23.75
N LYS A 103 -2.30 -3.93 24.37
CA LYS A 103 -3.37 -3.01 24.78
C LYS A 103 -4.07 -2.37 23.57
N VAL A 104 -3.31 -1.99 22.54
CA VAL A 104 -3.86 -1.47 21.28
C VAL A 104 -4.79 -2.48 20.61
N ASN A 105 -4.43 -3.77 20.63
CA ASN A 105 -5.28 -4.83 20.10
C ASN A 105 -6.59 -4.97 20.90
N ALA A 106 -6.53 -4.91 22.23
CA ALA A 106 -7.73 -4.97 23.07
C ALA A 106 -8.67 -3.78 22.81
N GLU A 107 -8.13 -2.57 22.69
CA GLU A 107 -8.88 -1.35 22.34
C GLU A 107 -9.55 -1.48 20.97
N TRP A 108 -8.80 -1.96 19.97
CA TRP A 108 -9.34 -2.19 18.63
C TRP A 108 -10.46 -3.24 18.61
N GLN A 109 -10.29 -4.34 19.36
CA GLN A 109 -11.32 -5.37 19.51
C GLN A 109 -12.61 -4.81 20.13
N LEU A 110 -12.50 -3.94 21.13
CA LEU A 110 -13.67 -3.32 21.78
C LEU A 110 -14.44 -2.41 20.82
N ILE A 111 -13.73 -1.63 19.98
CA ILE A 111 -14.34 -0.80 18.94
C ILE A 111 -15.08 -1.67 17.92
N CYS A 112 -14.44 -2.75 17.45
CA CYS A 112 -15.03 -3.70 16.52
C CYS A 112 -16.28 -4.38 17.11
N LEU A 113 -16.21 -4.82 18.36
CA LEU A 113 -17.32 -5.41 19.10
C LEU A 113 -18.49 -4.44 19.17
N THR A 114 -18.23 -3.19 19.56
CA THR A 114 -19.26 -2.14 19.65
C THR A 114 -19.92 -1.89 18.30
N HIS A 115 -19.14 -1.84 17.21
CA HIS A 115 -19.67 -1.72 15.85
C HIS A 115 -20.61 -2.87 15.49
N ASN A 116 -20.19 -4.12 15.77
CA ASN A 116 -20.95 -5.32 15.46
C ASN A 116 -22.25 -5.39 16.26
N ILE A 117 -22.19 -5.12 17.57
CA ILE A 117 -23.38 -5.06 18.45
C ILE A 117 -24.37 -4.02 17.92
N LYS A 118 -23.91 -2.81 17.57
CA LYS A 118 -24.78 -1.76 16.99
C LYS A 118 -25.45 -2.21 15.70
N LYS A 119 -24.75 -2.95 14.83
CA LYS A 119 -25.36 -3.51 13.61
C LYS A 119 -26.41 -4.58 13.93
N ILE A 120 -26.09 -5.53 14.80
CA ILE A 120 -27.03 -6.60 15.20
C ILE A 120 -28.29 -5.99 15.82
N TRP A 121 -28.12 -5.01 16.70
CA TRP A 121 -29.23 -4.33 17.34
C TRP A 121 -30.13 -3.62 16.33
N LYS A 122 -29.56 -2.87 15.38
CA LYS A 122 -30.34 -2.22 14.29
C LYS A 122 -31.08 -3.21 13.39
N VAL A 123 -30.49 -4.38 13.12
CA VAL A 123 -31.12 -5.42 12.30
C VAL A 123 -32.27 -6.08 13.05
N LYS A 124 -32.08 -6.39 14.34
CA LYS A 124 -33.07 -7.08 15.17
C LYS A 124 -34.22 -6.15 15.62
N TYR A 125 -33.93 -4.88 15.83
CA TYR A 125 -34.88 -3.85 16.24
C TYR A 125 -34.81 -2.69 15.25
N PRO A 126 -35.37 -2.85 14.04
CA PRO A 126 -35.46 -1.75 13.09
C PRO A 126 -36.25 -0.63 13.76
N PHE A 127 -35.65 0.56 13.82
CA PHE A 127 -36.29 1.75 14.38
C PHE A 127 -37.56 2.04 13.55
N ASN A 128 -38.73 1.69 14.08
CA ASN A 128 -40.01 2.19 13.59
C ASN A 128 -40.11 3.65 14.02
N MET A 129 -39.61 4.54 13.17
CA MET A 129 -39.90 5.97 13.28
C MET A 129 -41.35 6.17 12.83
N LYS A 130 -42.24 6.42 13.81
CA LYS A 130 -43.29 7.42 13.59
C LYS A 130 -42.64 8.80 13.54
#